data_AF-A0A7C4R658-F1
#
_entry.id   AF-A0A7C4R658-F1
#
_cell.length_a   1.000
_cell.length_b   1.000
_cell.length_c   1.000
_cell.angle_alpha   90.00
_cell.angle_beta   90.00
_cell.angle_gamma   90.00
#
_symmetry.space_group_name_H-M   'P 1'
#
loop_
_entity.id
_entity.type
_entity.pdbx_description
1 polymer ?
#
loop_
_entity_poly.entity_id
_entity_poly.type
_entity_poly.pdbx_seq_one_letter_code
_entity_poly.pdbx_strand_id
1 'polypeptide(L)'
;MSEEDELERLRRRKLEDLMRRGSGVVKRSSVGEPIEVTDSNFNEVIKGGSLVVIDCWAPWCAPCRMMAPIVDELAKEYAGRILFGKLNVDENQRVPAEYQ
;
A
#
# COMPACT_ATOMS: atom_id res chain seq x y z
N MET A 1 14.19 22.20 -35.45
CA MET A 1 13.68 21.91 -34.10
C MET A 1 14.29 22.95 -33.19
N SER A 2 13.47 23.69 -32.45
CA SER A 2 13.95 24.75 -31.55
C SER A 2 14.54 24.13 -30.28
N GLU A 3 15.41 24.87 -29.59
CA GLU A 3 15.93 24.46 -28.27
C GLU A 3 14.80 24.29 -27.24
N GLU A 4 13.69 25.01 -27.39
CA GLU A 4 12.47 24.83 -26.60
C GLU A 4 11.79 23.47 -26.84
N ASP A 5 11.71 23.02 -28.10
CA ASP A 5 11.16 21.70 -28.44
C ASP A 5 11.97 20.56 -27.81
N GLU A 6 13.30 20.73 -27.76
CA GLU A 6 14.21 19.76 -27.15
C GLU A 6 14.07 19.74 -25.62
N LEU A 7 13.96 20.91 -24.99
CA LEU A 7 13.75 21.03 -23.55
C LEU A 7 12.40 20.44 -23.11
N GLU A 8 11.33 20.66 -23.89
CA GLU A 8 10.02 20.04 -23.64
C GLU A 8 10.07 18.52 -23.76
N ARG A 9 10.77 18.00 -24.78
CA ARG A 9 10.97 16.57 -24.96
C ARG A 9 11.72 15.95 -23.78
N LEU A 10 12.76 16.63 -23.28
CA LEU A 10 13.52 16.18 -22.12
C LEU A 10 12.68 16.19 -20.84
N ARG A 11 11.88 17.24 -20.60
CA ARG A 11 10.96 17.32 -19.45
C ARG A 11 9.94 16.18 -19.45
N ARG A 12 9.27 15.93 -20.58
CA ARG A 12 8.31 14.83 -20.76
C ARG A 12 8.94 13.46 -20.49
N ARG A 13 10.11 13.20 -21.07
CA ARG A 13 10.81 11.91 -20.89
C ARG A 13 11.24 11.68 -19.45
N LYS A 14 11.65 12.73 -18.74
CA LYS A 14 12.07 12.65 -17.33
C LYS A 14 10.88 12.48 -16.39
N LEU A 15 9.75 13.12 -16.70
CA LEU A 15 8.47 12.91 -16.00
C LEU A 15 8.01 11.45 -16.14
N GLU A 16 8.00 10.90 -17.36
CA GLU A 16 7.66 9.49 -17.62
C GLU A 16 8.59 8.52 -16.88
N ASP A 17 9.89 8.80 -16.87
CA ASP A 17 10.87 7.97 -16.17
C ASP A 17 10.67 7.98 -14.65
N LEU A 18 10.39 9.16 -14.06
CA LEU A 18 10.09 9.28 -12.64
C LEU A 18 8.80 8.54 -12.27
N MET A 19 7.74 8.63 -13.09
CA MET A 19 6.49 7.90 -12.86
C MET A 19 6.68 6.37 -12.96
N ARG A 20 7.51 5.91 -13.92
CA ARG A 20 7.84 4.48 -14.07
C ARG A 20 8.67 3.96 -12.90
N ARG A 21 9.62 4.74 -12.40
CA ARG A 21 10.44 4.40 -11.23
C ARG A 21 9.63 4.38 -9.94
N GLY A 22 8.64 5.27 -9.79
CA GLY A 22 7.70 5.24 -8.65
C GLY A 22 6.77 4.02 -8.63
N SER A 23 6.55 3.38 -9.79
CA SER A 23 5.65 2.22 -9.93
C SER A 23 6.38 0.86 -9.99
N GLY A 24 7.72 0.86 -10.05
CA GLY A 24 8.50 -0.30 -10.52
C GLY A 24 9.07 -1.24 -9.47
N VAL A 25 8.85 -1.01 -8.17
CA VAL A 25 9.40 -1.86 -7.09
C VAL A 25 8.38 -2.85 -6.53
N VAL A 26 7.08 -2.59 -6.75
CA VAL A 26 6.04 -3.41 -6.15
C VAL A 26 5.94 -4.74 -6.90
N LYS A 27 6.37 -5.83 -6.26
CA LYS A 27 5.95 -7.18 -6.69
C LYS A 27 4.42 -7.16 -6.77
N ARG A 28 3.89 -7.38 -7.97
CA ARG A 28 2.45 -7.40 -8.24
C ARG A 28 1.79 -8.43 -7.33
N SER A 29 1.25 -7.98 -6.21
CA SER A 29 0.32 -8.79 -5.42
C SER A 29 -1.02 -8.70 -6.12
N SER A 30 -1.49 -9.80 -6.72
CA SER A 30 -2.75 -9.85 -7.46
C SER A 30 -3.99 -9.84 -6.56
N VAL A 31 -3.83 -9.55 -5.26
CA VAL A 31 -4.90 -9.63 -4.28
C VAL A 31 -5.59 -8.26 -4.20
N GLY A 32 -6.85 -8.20 -4.64
CA GLY A 32 -7.69 -7.00 -4.60
C GLY A 32 -8.51 -6.87 -3.31
N GLU A 33 -8.14 -7.62 -2.26
CA GLU A 33 -8.80 -7.61 -0.96
C GLU A 33 -7.73 -7.56 0.14
N PRO A 34 -8.00 -6.94 1.29
CA PRO A 34 -7.04 -6.94 2.38
C PRO A 34 -6.79 -8.35 2.92
N ILE A 35 -5.53 -8.70 3.09
CA ILE A 35 -5.14 -9.96 3.75
C ILE A 35 -5.22 -9.83 5.27
N GLU A 36 -5.42 -10.94 5.96
CA GLU A 36 -5.28 -10.95 7.42
C GLU A 36 -3.81 -10.85 7.83
N VAL A 37 -3.50 -9.90 8.71
CA VAL A 37 -2.18 -9.69 9.26
C VAL A 37 -2.22 -9.95 10.76
N THR A 38 -1.31 -10.79 11.21
CA THR A 38 -1.18 -11.19 12.60
C THR A 38 0.24 -10.95 13.09
N ASP A 39 0.44 -11.05 14.40
CA ASP A 39 1.77 -10.99 14.99
C ASP A 39 2.72 -12.05 14.41
N SER A 40 2.23 -13.19 13.94
CA SER A 40 3.09 -14.25 13.40
C SER A 40 3.54 -14.01 11.97
N ASN A 41 2.75 -13.30 11.14
CA ASN A 41 3.04 -13.12 9.72
C ASN A 41 3.49 -11.70 9.33
N PHE A 42 3.34 -10.71 10.22
CA PHE A 42 3.61 -9.30 9.93
C PHE A 42 4.98 -9.06 9.27
N ASN A 43 6.03 -9.66 9.83
CA ASN A 43 7.40 -9.49 9.34
C ASN A 43 7.59 -10.02 7.92
N GLU A 44 6.92 -11.11 7.56
CA GLU A 44 6.96 -11.65 6.21
C GLU A 44 6.23 -10.72 5.24
N VAL A 45 5.04 -10.25 5.63
CA VAL A 45 4.20 -9.34 4.84
C VAL A 45 4.96 -8.05 4.48
N ILE A 46 5.59 -7.38 5.45
CA ILE A 46 6.27 -6.10 5.21
C ILE A 46 7.60 -6.25 4.46
N LYS A 47 8.26 -7.41 4.55
CA LYS A 47 9.53 -7.70 3.85
C LYS A 47 9.33 -8.14 2.40
N GLY A 48 8.08 -8.35 1.97
CA GLY A 48 7.74 -8.85 0.63
C GLY A 48 8.17 -7.97 -0.55
N GLY A 49 8.61 -6.73 -0.29
CA GLY A 49 9.09 -5.79 -1.31
C GLY A 49 7.97 -5.03 -2.04
N SER A 50 6.72 -5.25 -1.65
CA SER A 50 5.58 -4.44 -2.09
C SER A 50 5.37 -3.27 -1.14
N LEU A 51 4.78 -2.17 -1.64
CA LEU A 51 4.23 -1.15 -0.75
C LEU A 51 3.03 -1.74 -0.01
N VAL A 52 2.99 -1.61 1.31
CA VAL A 52 1.96 -2.21 2.16
C VAL A 52 1.23 -1.13 2.96
N VAL A 53 -0.10 -1.23 3.04
CA VAL A 53 -0.95 -0.47 3.97
C VAL A 53 -1.60 -1.46 4.93
N ILE A 54 -1.48 -1.23 6.23
CA ILE A 54 -2.08 -2.06 7.27
C ILE A 54 -3.13 -1.23 8.03
N ASP A 55 -4.38 -1.69 7.98
CA ASP A 55 -5.49 -1.17 8.76
C ASP A 55 -5.50 -1.85 10.13
N CYS A 56 -5.00 -1.14 11.13
CA CYS A 56 -5.03 -1.57 12.52
C CYS A 56 -6.40 -1.24 13.12
N TRP A 57 -7.21 -2.26 13.39
CA TRP A 57 -8.61 -2.10 13.78
C TRP A 57 -8.96 -2.92 15.03
N ALA A 58 -10.15 -2.69 15.58
CA ALA A 58 -10.74 -3.50 16.65
C ALA A 58 -12.27 -3.56 16.51
N PRO A 59 -12.95 -4.61 17.01
CA PRO A 59 -14.41 -4.74 16.94
C PRO A 59 -15.16 -3.58 17.61
N TRP A 60 -14.61 -3.03 18.69
CA TRP A 60 -15.17 -1.92 19.46
C TRP A 60 -14.88 -0.55 18.84
N CYS A 61 -14.00 -0.44 17.85
CA CYS A 61 -13.61 0.81 17.22
C CYS A 61 -14.65 1.25 16.16
N ALA A 62 -15.63 2.08 16.56
CA ALA A 62 -16.65 2.59 15.64
C ALA A 62 -16.08 3.37 14.43
N PRO A 63 -15.08 4.25 14.58
CA PRO A 63 -14.42 4.89 13.44
C PRO A 63 -13.78 3.88 12.47
N CYS A 64 -13.12 2.84 12.98
CA CYS A 64 -12.50 1.81 12.16
C CYS A 64 -13.55 1.08 11.30
N ARG A 65 -14.72 0.78 11.85
CA ARG A 65 -15.82 0.16 11.09
C ARG A 65 -16.33 1.04 9.96
N MET A 66 -16.31 2.37 10.12
CA MET A 66 -16.67 3.29 9.03
C MET A 66 -15.58 3.36 7.95
N MET A 67 -14.31 3.22 8.33
CA MET A 67 -13.17 3.22 7.40
C MET A 67 -12.99 1.90 6.65
N ALA A 68 -13.34 0.77 7.26
CA ALA A 68 -13.19 -0.57 6.69
C ALA A 68 -13.68 -0.70 5.22
N PRO A 69 -14.90 -0.24 4.83
CA PRO A 69 -15.34 -0.33 3.44
C PRO A 69 -14.48 0.52 2.48
N ILE A 70 -13.97 1.66 2.93
CA ILE A 70 -13.07 2.52 2.12
C ILE A 70 -11.74 1.81 1.90
N VAL A 71 -11.20 1.16 2.94
CA VAL A 71 -9.97 0.36 2.82
C VAL A 71 -10.18 -0.81 1.84
N ASP A 72 -11.34 -1.46 1.90
CA ASP A 72 -11.69 -2.57 0.99
C ASP A 72 -11.83 -2.09 -0.47
N GLU A 73 -12.38 -0.89 -0.70
CA GLU A 73 -12.44 -0.28 -2.03
C GLU A 73 -11.05 0.08 -2.56
N LEU A 74 -10.21 0.68 -1.73
CA LEU A 74 -8.83 1.03 -2.10
C LEU A 74 -7.99 -0.23 -2.40
N ALA A 75 -8.20 -1.33 -1.67
CA ALA A 75 -7.54 -2.59 -1.97
C ALA A 75 -7.85 -3.10 -3.38
N LYS A 76 -9.09 -2.91 -3.86
CA LYS A 76 -9.49 -3.25 -5.23
C LYS A 76 -8.89 -2.29 -6.26
N GLU A 77 -8.97 -0.99 -6.01
CA GLU A 77 -8.47 0.04 -6.93
C GLU A 77 -6.96 -0.06 -7.15
N TYR A 78 -6.21 -0.36 -6.09
CA TYR A 78 -4.75 -0.43 -6.09
C TYR A 78 -4.22 -1.87 -6.19
N ALA A 79 -5.06 -2.84 -6.58
CA ALA A 79 -4.65 -4.22 -6.79
C ALA A 79 -3.42 -4.30 -7.72
N GLY A 80 -2.43 -5.11 -7.35
CA GLY A 80 -1.16 -5.21 -8.08
C GLY A 80 -0.17 -4.06 -7.83
N ARG A 81 -0.55 -3.00 -7.12
CA ARG A 81 0.30 -1.83 -6.80
C ARG A 81 0.54 -1.65 -5.31
N ILE A 82 -0.45 -1.93 -4.47
CA ILE A 82 -0.34 -1.84 -3.01
C ILE A 82 -0.94 -3.11 -2.42
N LEU A 83 -0.27 -3.68 -1.44
CA LEU A 83 -0.82 -4.77 -0.63
C LEU A 83 -1.54 -4.15 0.57
N PHE A 84 -2.82 -4.48 0.73
CA PHE A 84 -3.58 -4.08 1.91
C PHE A 84 -3.65 -5.24 2.90
N GLY A 85 -3.53 -4.94 4.18
CA GLY A 85 -3.69 -5.89 5.27
C GLY A 85 -4.58 -5.33 6.37
N LYS A 86 -5.24 -6.21 7.12
CA LYS A 86 -6.00 -5.86 8.32
C LYS A 86 -5.41 -6.56 9.53
N LEU A 87 -5.16 -5.81 10.60
CA LEU A 87 -4.64 -6.33 11.86
C LEU A 87 -5.58 -5.97 13.00
N ASN A 88 -6.14 -7.00 13.66
CA ASN A 88 -6.94 -6.81 14.85
C ASN A 88 -6.01 -6.60 16.06
N VAL A 89 -6.06 -5.41 16.68
CA VAL A 89 -5.16 -5.04 17.77
C VAL A 89 -5.48 -5.74 19.10
N ASP A 90 -6.70 -6.26 19.28
CA ASP A 90 -7.05 -7.03 20.47
C ASP A 90 -6.35 -8.40 20.47
N GLU A 91 -6.26 -9.01 19.28
CA GLU A 91 -5.72 -10.35 19.07
C GLU A 91 -4.21 -10.34 18.81
N ASN A 92 -3.66 -9.21 18.37
CA ASN A 92 -2.26 -9.05 17.96
C ASN A 92 -1.66 -7.87 18.70
N GLN A 93 -1.22 -8.07 19.94
CA GLN A 93 -0.77 -6.98 20.80
C GLN A 93 0.69 -6.56 20.53
N ARG A 94 1.49 -7.46 19.95
CA ARG A 94 2.93 -7.20 19.76
C ARG A 94 3.16 -6.12 18.71
N VAL A 95 2.59 -6.27 17.51
CA VAL A 95 2.81 -5.32 16.42
C VAL A 95 2.33 -3.90 16.76
N PRO A 96 1.11 -3.65 17.28
CA PRO A 96 0.68 -2.31 17.67
C PRO A 96 1.57 -1.66 18.72
N ALA A 97 2.12 -2.44 19.65
CA ALA A 97 3.04 -1.93 20.67
C ALA A 97 4.40 -1.49 20.08
N GLU A 98 4.84 -2.09 18.96
CA GLU A 98 6.10 -1.74 18.28
C GLU A 98 6.02 -0.43 17.48
N TYR A 99 4.82 0.07 17.16
CA TYR A 99 4.58 1.19 16.23
C TYR A 99 3.76 2.35 16.82
N GLN A 100 3.93 2.63 18.13
CA GLN A 100 3.28 3.74 18.84
C GLN A 100 4.01 5.09 18.65
#